data_AF-B7PP59-F1
#
_entry.id   AF-B7PP59-F1
#
_cell.length_a   1.000
_cell.length_b   1.000
_cell.length_c   1.000
_cell.angle_alpha   90.00
_cell.angle_beta   90.00
_cell.angle_gamma   90.00
#
_symmetry.space_group_name_H-M   'P 1'
#
loop_
_entity.id
_entity.type
_entity.pdbx_description
1 polymer ?
#
loop_
_entity_poly.entity_id
_entity_poly.type
_entity_poly.pdbx_seq_one_letter_code
_entity_poly.pdbx_strand_id
1 'polypeptide(L)'
;VSFTLNADGAPIFKSSSTAIWPIQLSVNELCAKDRMSKLVLAALWFGKSKPRMEIFQKAFVDVMEKLSDTGFPLSFKGKQETFKAYCICSAVDSVARAPMQGIVQFNGYNGCNWCLHPGKYVGGSVKYPVQAVDPEERTDEQMYTDMQSAFQTGTVVRGVKNVSPLINLEQFSIVWGFVPDYMHCILLGVAKQFLDYWLDACDRECYVGRQVATLDIRLLS
;
A
#
# COMPACT_ATOMS: atom_id res chain seq x y z
N VAL A 1 13.83 -13.29 -9.72
CA VAL A 1 13.97 -11.98 -9.03
C VAL A 1 12.61 -11.59 -8.53
N SER A 2 12.51 -11.17 -7.28
CA SER A 2 11.25 -10.84 -6.64
C SER A 2 11.25 -9.39 -6.18
N PHE A 3 10.11 -8.73 -6.34
CA PHE A 3 9.95 -7.32 -6.02
C PHE A 3 8.87 -7.08 -4.99
N THR A 4 9.10 -6.07 -4.16
CA THR A 4 8.07 -5.38 -3.39
C THR A 4 7.80 -4.03 -4.03
N LEU A 5 6.54 -3.81 -4.40
CA LEU A 5 6.05 -2.56 -4.97
C LEU A 5 5.78 -1.54 -3.87
N ASN A 6 6.14 -0.29 -4.15
CA ASN A 6 5.71 0.88 -3.42
C ASN A 6 5.18 1.93 -4.42
N ALA A 7 4.16 2.68 -4.03
CA ALA A 7 3.62 3.80 -4.77
C ALA A 7 3.01 4.81 -3.79
N ASP A 8 3.29 6.09 -4.02
CA ASP A 8 2.78 7.18 -3.21
C ASP A 8 2.57 8.43 -4.07
N GLY A 9 1.61 9.28 -3.70
CA GLY A 9 1.33 10.53 -4.37
C GLY A 9 1.97 11.70 -3.64
N ALA A 10 2.98 12.33 -4.24
CA ALA A 10 3.61 13.52 -3.67
C ALA A 10 3.23 14.79 -4.46
N PRO A 11 2.77 15.87 -3.78
CA PRO A 11 2.62 17.18 -4.42
C PRO A 11 4.00 17.78 -4.71
N ILE A 12 4.18 18.35 -5.90
CA ILE A 12 5.48 18.91 -6.32
C ILE A 12 5.62 20.37 -5.89
N PHE A 13 4.52 21.12 -5.95
CA PHE A 13 4.49 22.54 -5.62
C PHE A 13 3.47 22.77 -4.52
N LYS A 14 3.83 23.59 -3.51
CA LYS A 14 2.96 23.93 -2.37
C LYS A 14 1.63 24.58 -2.79
N SER A 15 1.54 25.14 -4.00
CA SER A 15 0.39 25.90 -4.49
C SER A 15 -0.24 25.37 -5.78
N SER A 16 0.18 24.21 -6.30
CA SER A 16 -0.40 23.62 -7.51
C SER A 16 -1.05 22.27 -7.21
N SER A 17 -2.11 21.90 -7.94
CA SER A 17 -2.70 20.56 -7.86
C SER A 17 -1.83 19.47 -8.51
N THR A 18 -0.65 19.81 -9.03
CA THR A 18 0.24 18.86 -9.70
C THR A 18 0.83 17.86 -8.73
N ALA A 19 0.65 16.57 -9.03
CA ALA A 19 1.15 15.45 -8.26
C ALA A 19 2.06 14.56 -9.12
N ILE A 20 3.09 14.02 -8.48
CA ILE A 20 3.88 12.90 -8.98
C ILE A 20 3.41 11.62 -8.29
N TRP A 21 3.30 10.55 -9.07
CA TRP A 21 3.06 9.20 -8.57
C TRP A 21 4.09 8.26 -9.18
N PRO A 22 5.11 7.81 -8.43
CA PRO A 22 6.01 6.77 -8.88
C PRO A 22 5.46 5.38 -8.50
N ILE A 23 5.74 4.38 -9.33
CA ILE A 23 5.77 2.98 -8.91
C ILE A 23 7.25 2.63 -8.75
N GLN A 24 7.64 2.34 -7.51
CA GLN A 24 9.00 1.97 -7.14
C GLN A 24 9.02 0.48 -6.76
N LEU A 25 10.11 -0.20 -7.13
CA LEU A 25 10.32 -1.60 -6.79
C LEU A 25 11.57 -1.74 -5.91
N SER A 26 11.40 -2.41 -4.78
CA SER A 26 12.52 -2.94 -3.99
C SER A 26 12.81 -4.36 -4.45
N VAL A 27 14.08 -4.66 -4.74
CA VAL A 27 14.53 -6.01 -5.09
C VAL A 27 14.78 -6.82 -3.82
N ASN A 28 14.00 -7.88 -3.61
CA ASN A 28 14.00 -8.60 -2.34
C ASN A 28 15.29 -9.40 -2.10
N GLU A 29 15.95 -9.83 -3.17
CA GLU A 29 17.24 -10.55 -3.09
C GLU A 29 18.42 -9.66 -2.67
N LEU A 30 18.27 -8.32 -2.68
CA LEU A 30 19.29 -7.42 -2.15
C LEU A 30 19.30 -7.44 -0.62
N CYS A 31 20.44 -7.13 0.00
CA CYS A 31 20.51 -6.97 1.45
C CYS A 31 19.75 -5.69 1.89
N ALA A 32 19.29 -5.65 3.15
CA ALA A 32 18.45 -4.56 3.65
C ALA A 32 19.07 -3.16 3.45
N LYS A 33 20.38 -3.02 3.61
CA LYS A 33 21.12 -1.75 3.43
C LYS A 33 21.04 -1.26 1.98
N ASP A 34 21.08 -2.17 1.02
CA ASP A 34 21.07 -1.85 -0.40
C ASP A 34 19.67 -1.60 -0.93
N ARG A 35 18.65 -2.30 -0.42
CA ARG A 35 17.26 -2.23 -0.91
C ARG A 35 16.72 -0.80 -1.02
N MET A 36 17.00 0.04 -0.03
CA MET A 36 16.50 1.43 0.01
C MET A 36 17.31 2.37 -0.89
N SER A 37 18.60 2.10 -1.10
CA SER A 37 19.46 2.92 -1.97
C SER A 37 19.36 2.55 -3.46
N LYS A 38 18.83 1.36 -3.77
CA LYS A 38 18.77 0.78 -5.12
C LYS A 38 17.33 0.47 -5.55
N LEU A 39 16.40 1.39 -5.24
CA LEU A 39 15.03 1.29 -5.72
C LEU A 39 14.98 1.46 -7.24
N VAL A 40 14.19 0.63 -7.90
CA VAL A 40 13.93 0.73 -9.34
C VAL A 40 12.67 1.57 -9.54
N LEU A 41 12.77 2.64 -10.32
CA LEU A 41 11.60 3.39 -10.76
C LEU A 41 10.98 2.67 -11.97
N ALA A 42 9.88 1.95 -11.75
CA ALA A 42 9.22 1.15 -12.78
C ALA A 42 8.21 1.95 -13.61
N ALA A 43 7.54 2.93 -12.99
CA ALA A 43 6.65 3.84 -13.69
C ALA A 43 6.62 5.20 -12.99
N LEU A 44 6.32 6.26 -13.73
CA LEU A 44 6.19 7.62 -13.19
C LEU A 44 5.02 8.32 -13.89
N TRP A 45 4.06 8.78 -13.08
CA TRP A 45 3.02 9.68 -13.53
C TRP A 45 3.30 11.10 -13.04
N PHE A 46 3.07 12.06 -13.91
CA PHE A 46 3.11 13.49 -13.62
C PHE A 46 1.87 14.16 -14.19
N GLY A 47 1.07 14.81 -13.36
CA GLY A 47 -0.14 15.47 -13.84
C GLY A 47 -0.82 16.34 -12.80
N LYS A 48 -1.81 17.14 -13.22
CA LYS A 48 -2.60 18.05 -12.37
C LYS A 48 -3.52 17.33 -11.37
N SER A 49 -3.61 16.02 -11.44
CA SER A 49 -4.45 15.16 -10.61
C SER A 49 -3.80 13.79 -10.43
N LYS A 50 -4.37 13.01 -9.51
CA LYS A 50 -4.04 11.58 -9.37
C LYS A 50 -4.19 10.87 -10.74
N PRO A 51 -3.33 9.89 -11.06
CA PRO A 51 -3.48 9.12 -12.28
C PRO A 51 -4.81 8.38 -12.30
N ARG A 52 -5.31 8.10 -13.51
CA ARG A 52 -6.25 7.01 -13.69
C ARG A 52 -5.52 5.70 -13.40
N MET A 53 -5.77 5.17 -12.21
CA MET A 53 -5.01 4.03 -11.67
C MET A 53 -5.07 2.81 -12.57
N GLU A 54 -6.19 2.57 -13.26
CA GLU A 54 -6.32 1.47 -14.21
C GLU A 54 -5.30 1.58 -15.35
N ILE A 55 -5.11 2.78 -15.91
CA ILE A 55 -4.18 3.00 -17.02
C ILE A 55 -2.74 2.95 -16.52
N PHE A 56 -2.49 3.60 -15.38
CA PHE A 56 -1.15 3.70 -14.80
C PHE A 56 -0.61 2.33 -14.37
N GLN A 57 -1.43 1.51 -13.70
CA GLN A 57 -1.04 0.17 -13.30
C GLN A 57 -0.95 -0.78 -14.49
N LYS A 58 -1.81 -0.65 -15.51
CA LYS A 58 -1.71 -1.50 -16.71
C LYS A 58 -0.36 -1.36 -17.40
N ALA A 59 0.16 -0.13 -17.51
CA ALA A 59 1.49 0.11 -18.08
C ALA A 59 2.60 -0.63 -17.31
N PHE A 60 2.50 -0.70 -15.98
CA PHE A 60 3.42 -1.45 -15.14
C PHE A 60 3.23 -2.98 -15.28
N VAL A 61 1.99 -3.45 -15.24
CA VAL A 61 1.64 -4.87 -15.34
C VAL A 61 2.10 -5.46 -16.67
N ASP A 62 1.95 -4.74 -17.79
CA ASP A 62 2.35 -5.22 -19.11
C ASP A 62 3.87 -5.47 -19.23
N VAL A 63 4.66 -4.73 -18.46
CA VAL A 63 6.10 -4.96 -18.35
C VAL A 63 6.37 -6.18 -17.48
N MET A 64 5.69 -6.29 -16.34
CA MET A 64 5.87 -7.41 -15.41
C MET A 64 5.43 -8.74 -16.01
N GLU A 65 4.33 -8.80 -16.76
CA GLU A 65 3.86 -10.00 -17.46
C GLU A 65 4.93 -10.51 -18.44
N LYS A 66 5.56 -9.61 -19.21
CA LYS A 66 6.66 -10.01 -20.11
C LYS A 66 7.86 -10.56 -19.33
N LEU A 67 8.19 -9.93 -18.21
CA LEU A 67 9.32 -10.34 -17.35
C LEU A 67 9.04 -11.65 -16.60
N SER A 68 7.79 -11.98 -16.29
CA SER A 68 7.42 -13.24 -15.64
C SER A 68 7.27 -14.37 -16.66
N ASP A 69 6.75 -14.08 -17.85
CA ASP A 69 6.57 -15.07 -18.92
C ASP A 69 7.90 -15.40 -19.62
N THR A 70 8.50 -14.42 -20.30
CA THR A 70 9.71 -14.63 -21.13
C THR A 70 11.02 -14.51 -20.35
N GLY A 71 11.02 -13.76 -19.24
CA GLY A 71 12.22 -13.48 -18.47
C GLY A 71 13.19 -12.51 -19.16
N PHE A 72 14.40 -12.40 -18.62
CA PHE A 72 15.47 -11.56 -19.14
C PHE A 72 16.84 -12.22 -18.88
N PRO A 73 17.82 -12.07 -19.80
CA PRO A 73 19.15 -12.63 -19.61
C PRO A 73 19.91 -11.86 -18.54
N LEU A 74 20.56 -12.56 -17.62
CA LEU A 74 21.43 -11.98 -16.61
C LEU A 74 22.64 -12.88 -16.38
N SER A 75 23.82 -12.26 -16.28
CA SER A 75 25.01 -12.98 -15.86
C SER A 75 25.09 -13.03 -14.33
N PHE A 76 25.11 -14.24 -13.78
CA PHE A 76 25.31 -14.47 -12.36
C PHE A 76 26.42 -15.49 -12.15
N LYS A 77 27.42 -15.15 -11.32
CA LYS A 77 28.59 -15.99 -11.04
C LYS A 77 29.29 -16.51 -12.32
N GLY A 78 29.36 -15.68 -13.36
CA GLY A 78 30.02 -16.01 -14.64
C GLY A 78 29.20 -16.93 -15.57
N LYS A 79 27.97 -17.28 -15.22
CA LYS A 79 27.03 -18.00 -16.10
C LYS A 79 25.95 -17.06 -16.60
N GLN A 80 25.59 -17.18 -17.87
CA GLN A 80 24.41 -16.50 -18.44
C GLN A 80 23.20 -17.39 -18.22
N GLU A 81 22.21 -16.88 -17.52
CA GLU A 81 20.94 -17.57 -17.27
C GLU A 81 19.77 -16.62 -17.56
N THR A 82 18.61 -17.19 -17.89
CA THR A 82 17.37 -16.42 -18.04
C THR A 82 16.67 -16.33 -16.71
N PHE A 83 16.53 -15.12 -16.18
CA PHE A 83 15.84 -14.84 -14.93
C PHE A 83 14.43 -14.38 -15.20
N LYS A 84 13.49 -14.80 -14.37
CA LYS A 84 12.12 -14.29 -14.35
C LYS A 84 11.93 -13.30 -13.22
N ALA A 85 11.02 -12.35 -13.40
CA ALA A 85 10.73 -11.32 -12.43
C ALA A 85 9.27 -11.38 -11.95
N TYR A 86 9.07 -11.34 -10.64
CA TYR A 86 7.75 -11.45 -10.00
C TYR A 86 7.56 -10.32 -9.00
N CYS A 87 6.42 -9.63 -9.05
CA CYS A 87 6.04 -8.66 -8.03
C CYS A 87 5.12 -9.37 -7.04
N ILE A 88 5.65 -9.75 -5.88
CA ILE A 88 4.95 -10.64 -4.94
C ILE A 88 4.33 -9.90 -3.75
N CYS A 89 4.66 -8.62 -3.58
CA CYS A 89 4.26 -7.82 -2.44
C CYS A 89 4.09 -6.36 -2.84
N SER A 90 3.18 -5.66 -2.17
CA SER A 90 2.91 -4.24 -2.31
C SER A 90 2.80 -3.61 -0.92
N ALA A 91 3.76 -2.76 -0.57
CA ALA A 91 3.80 -2.00 0.67
C ALA A 91 3.52 -0.54 0.33
N VAL A 92 2.24 -0.16 0.43
CA VAL A 92 1.75 1.20 0.15
C VAL A 92 0.90 1.70 1.30
N ASP A 93 0.88 3.02 1.49
CA ASP A 93 0.06 3.65 2.52
C ASP A 93 -1.44 3.40 2.29
N SER A 94 -2.28 3.64 3.29
CA SER A 94 -3.70 3.31 3.19
C SER A 94 -4.46 4.15 2.15
N VAL A 95 -3.96 5.34 1.79
CA VAL A 95 -4.58 6.26 0.83
C VAL A 95 -4.30 5.83 -0.61
N ALA A 96 -3.08 5.40 -0.90
CA ALA A 96 -2.65 4.86 -2.19
C ALA A 96 -3.10 3.41 -2.38
N ARG A 97 -3.18 2.61 -1.30
CA ARG A 97 -3.64 1.21 -1.36
C ARG A 97 -5.01 1.06 -1.96
N ALA A 98 -5.99 1.85 -1.50
CA ALA A 98 -7.37 1.74 -1.95
C ALA A 98 -7.54 1.86 -3.48
N PRO A 99 -7.04 2.93 -4.14
CA PRO A 99 -7.11 3.03 -5.60
C PRO A 99 -6.14 2.08 -6.32
N MET A 100 -5.12 1.55 -5.64
CA MET A 100 -4.27 0.49 -6.20
C MET A 100 -4.96 -0.88 -6.26
N GLN A 101 -5.63 -1.28 -5.19
CA GLN A 101 -6.36 -2.53 -5.10
C GLN A 101 -7.75 -2.47 -5.77
N GLY A 102 -8.24 -1.26 -6.05
CA GLY A 102 -9.54 -1.03 -6.67
C GLY A 102 -10.71 -1.07 -5.68
N ILE A 103 -10.46 -0.70 -4.42
CA ILE A 103 -11.45 -0.70 -3.35
C ILE A 103 -11.74 0.72 -2.84
N VAL A 104 -12.79 0.85 -2.02
CA VAL A 104 -13.07 2.05 -1.24
C VAL A 104 -11.97 2.31 -0.20
N GLN A 105 -11.78 3.57 0.17
CA GLN A 105 -10.79 3.95 1.18
C GLN A 105 -11.16 3.41 2.57
N PHE A 106 -10.18 3.36 3.48
CA PHE A 106 -10.31 2.89 4.87
C PHE A 106 -11.38 3.59 5.73
N ASN A 107 -12.06 4.61 5.22
CA ASN A 107 -13.17 5.30 5.87
C ASN A 107 -14.53 5.02 5.16
N GLY A 108 -14.57 4.00 4.30
CA GLY A 108 -15.77 3.52 3.61
C GLY A 108 -16.30 2.20 4.19
N TYR A 109 -17.56 1.90 3.88
CA TYR A 109 -18.17 0.61 4.23
C TYR A 109 -17.48 -0.53 3.47
N ASN A 110 -17.18 -1.64 4.16
CA ASN A 110 -16.35 -2.73 3.62
C ASN A 110 -14.97 -2.26 3.11
N GLY A 111 -14.44 -1.16 3.64
CA GLY A 111 -13.15 -0.59 3.20
C GLY A 111 -11.90 -1.23 3.77
N CYS A 112 -12.02 -2.29 4.58
CA CYS A 112 -10.86 -3.08 4.99
C CYS A 112 -10.30 -3.84 3.78
N ASN A 113 -8.97 -3.83 3.66
CA ASN A 113 -8.23 -4.49 2.59
C ASN A 113 -8.24 -6.02 2.67
N TRP A 114 -8.39 -6.55 3.89
CA TRP A 114 -8.18 -7.98 4.17
C TRP A 114 -9.46 -8.70 4.61
N CYS A 115 -10.50 -8.00 5.08
CA CYS A 115 -11.74 -8.62 5.52
C CYS A 115 -12.98 -7.84 5.08
N LEU A 116 -14.15 -8.48 5.18
CA LEU A 116 -15.47 -7.95 4.83
C LEU A 116 -16.14 -7.21 5.99
N HIS A 117 -15.35 -6.53 6.83
CA HIS A 117 -15.92 -5.79 7.96
C HIS A 117 -16.88 -4.69 7.44
N PRO A 118 -18.17 -4.70 7.82
CA PRO A 118 -19.16 -3.79 7.24
C PRO A 118 -18.85 -2.33 7.54
N GLY A 119 -18.36 -2.07 8.75
CA GLY A 119 -18.03 -0.73 9.24
C GLY A 119 -19.28 -0.04 9.79
N LYS A 120 -19.07 0.92 10.70
CA LYS A 120 -20.13 1.69 11.34
C LYS A 120 -19.81 3.17 11.25
N TYR A 121 -20.79 3.99 10.88
CA TYR A 121 -20.63 5.44 10.88
C TYR A 121 -20.66 5.97 12.31
N VAL A 122 -19.54 6.55 12.77
CA VAL A 122 -19.36 7.05 14.14
C VAL A 122 -18.53 8.33 14.10
N GLY A 123 -19.11 9.45 14.54
CA GLY A 123 -18.39 10.71 14.69
C GLY A 123 -17.85 11.28 13.38
N GLY A 124 -18.65 11.27 12.32
CA GLY A 124 -18.30 11.89 11.03
C GLY A 124 -17.62 10.97 10.01
N SER A 125 -17.21 9.75 10.40
CA SER A 125 -16.55 8.80 9.50
C SER A 125 -17.01 7.36 9.74
N VAL A 126 -16.82 6.47 8.75
CA VAL A 126 -16.94 5.02 8.99
C VAL A 126 -15.72 4.56 9.80
N LYS A 127 -15.97 3.70 10.79
CA LYS A 127 -14.96 3.05 11.63
C LYS A 127 -15.25 1.56 11.69
N TYR A 128 -14.25 0.77 12.07
CA TYR A 128 -14.36 -0.69 12.22
C TYR A 128 -14.27 -1.05 13.71
N PRO A 129 -15.38 -0.92 14.47
CA PRO A 129 -15.38 -1.24 15.89
C PRO A 129 -15.22 -2.74 16.10
N VAL A 130 -14.65 -3.13 17.25
CA VAL A 130 -14.54 -4.53 17.66
C VAL A 130 -15.92 -5.18 17.65
N GLN A 131 -16.01 -6.37 17.07
CA GLN A 131 -17.22 -7.18 16.98
C GLN A 131 -17.06 -8.46 17.82
N ALA A 132 -18.17 -9.10 18.17
CA ALA A 132 -18.15 -10.38 18.91
C ALA A 132 -17.69 -11.56 18.03
N VAL A 133 -17.84 -11.42 16.71
CA VAL A 133 -17.45 -12.41 15.70
C VAL A 133 -16.55 -11.69 14.72
N ASP A 134 -15.41 -12.31 14.40
CA ASP A 134 -14.48 -11.76 13.42
C ASP A 134 -15.13 -11.75 12.03
N PRO A 135 -14.98 -10.66 11.26
CA PRO A 135 -15.48 -10.58 9.91
C PRO A 135 -14.75 -11.57 9.01
N GLU A 136 -15.45 -12.11 8.03
CA GLU A 136 -14.87 -13.00 7.02
C GLU A 136 -13.70 -12.34 6.28
N GLU A 137 -12.63 -13.09 6.07
CA GLU A 137 -11.50 -12.65 5.27
C GLU A 137 -11.87 -12.55 3.78
N ARG A 138 -11.26 -11.60 3.09
CA ARG A 138 -11.35 -11.54 1.62
C ARG A 138 -10.47 -12.65 1.04
N THR A 139 -10.93 -13.25 -0.04
CA THR A 139 -10.12 -14.15 -0.88
C THR A 139 -9.93 -13.56 -2.26
N ASP A 140 -8.93 -14.05 -3.00
CA ASP A 140 -8.64 -13.56 -4.35
C ASP A 140 -9.78 -13.92 -5.33
N GLU A 141 -10.39 -15.10 -5.19
CA GLU A 141 -11.53 -15.54 -6.00
C GLU A 141 -12.75 -14.65 -5.77
N GLN A 142 -12.98 -14.30 -4.50
CA GLN A 142 -14.04 -13.38 -4.12
C GLN A 142 -13.77 -11.98 -4.69
N MET A 143 -12.56 -11.45 -4.53
CA MET A 143 -12.19 -10.16 -5.11
C MET A 143 -12.36 -10.14 -6.63
N TYR A 144 -11.99 -11.20 -7.33
CA TYR A 144 -12.18 -11.32 -8.78
C TYR A 144 -13.66 -11.21 -9.17
N THR A 145 -14.53 -11.97 -8.50
CA THR A 145 -15.98 -11.93 -8.73
C THR A 145 -16.58 -10.57 -8.41
N ASP A 146 -16.15 -9.92 -7.32
CA ASP A 146 -16.59 -8.58 -6.94
C ASP A 146 -16.14 -7.52 -7.93
N MET A 147 -14.90 -7.62 -8.44
CA MET A 147 -14.38 -6.73 -9.46
C MET A 147 -15.18 -6.84 -10.76
N GLN A 148 -15.50 -8.07 -11.20
CA GLN A 148 -16.35 -8.30 -12.37
C GLN A 148 -17.75 -7.70 -12.17
N SER A 149 -18.36 -7.95 -11.01
CA SER A 149 -19.71 -7.45 -10.67
C SER A 149 -19.73 -5.92 -10.60
N ALA A 150 -18.72 -5.32 -9.97
CA ALA A 150 -18.59 -3.86 -9.88
C ALA A 150 -18.41 -3.22 -11.27
N PHE A 151 -17.63 -3.85 -12.15
CA PHE A 151 -17.44 -3.39 -13.53
C PHE A 151 -18.73 -3.46 -14.36
N GLN A 152 -19.45 -4.58 -14.28
CA GLN A 152 -20.69 -4.79 -15.05
C GLN A 152 -21.83 -3.90 -14.57
N THR A 153 -21.97 -3.72 -13.26
CA THR A 153 -23.07 -2.94 -12.68
C THR A 153 -22.77 -1.45 -12.59
N GLY A 154 -21.49 -1.05 -12.61
CA GLY A 154 -21.06 0.32 -12.32
C GLY A 154 -21.27 0.73 -10.86
N THR A 155 -21.47 -0.24 -9.95
CA THR A 155 -21.74 0.01 -8.52
C THR A 155 -20.66 -0.60 -7.64
N VAL A 156 -20.59 -0.17 -6.38
CA VAL A 156 -19.64 -0.72 -5.41
C VAL A 156 -20.17 -2.04 -4.86
N VAL A 157 -19.39 -3.12 -4.99
CA VAL A 157 -19.75 -4.46 -4.49
C VAL A 157 -18.80 -4.83 -3.38
N ARG A 158 -19.30 -5.00 -2.14
CA ARG A 158 -18.49 -5.32 -0.95
C ARG A 158 -17.22 -4.47 -0.85
N GLY A 159 -17.33 -3.16 -1.09
CA GLY A 159 -16.21 -2.22 -1.04
C GLY A 159 -15.30 -2.20 -2.28
N VAL A 160 -15.50 -3.08 -3.26
CA VAL A 160 -14.78 -3.06 -4.55
C VAL A 160 -15.44 -2.06 -5.51
N LYS A 161 -14.65 -1.21 -6.16
CA LYS A 161 -15.11 -0.12 -7.03
C LYS A 161 -14.82 -0.33 -8.52
N ASN A 162 -13.68 -0.96 -8.81
CA ASN A 162 -13.15 -1.12 -10.16
C ASN A 162 -12.22 -2.33 -10.22
N VAL A 163 -11.88 -2.75 -11.42
CA VAL A 163 -10.92 -3.84 -11.66
C VAL A 163 -9.51 -3.27 -11.53
N SER A 164 -8.73 -3.77 -10.58
CA SER A 164 -7.30 -3.44 -10.49
C SER A 164 -6.50 -4.26 -11.50
N PRO A 165 -5.69 -3.64 -12.38
CA PRO A 165 -4.80 -4.37 -13.28
C PRO A 165 -3.80 -5.29 -12.56
N LEU A 166 -3.49 -5.02 -11.28
CA LEU A 166 -2.54 -5.85 -10.51
C LEU A 166 -3.03 -7.28 -10.29
N ILE A 167 -4.32 -7.56 -10.50
CA ILE A 167 -4.87 -8.91 -10.43
C ILE A 167 -4.24 -9.86 -11.47
N ASN A 168 -3.63 -9.31 -12.53
CA ASN A 168 -2.95 -10.09 -13.57
C ASN A 168 -1.47 -10.37 -13.26
N LEU A 169 -0.91 -9.82 -12.16
CA LEU A 169 0.47 -10.11 -11.79
C LEU A 169 0.60 -11.56 -11.35
N GLU A 170 1.53 -12.28 -11.99
CA GLU A 170 1.83 -13.66 -11.63
C GLU A 170 2.44 -13.73 -10.21
N GLN A 171 1.97 -14.69 -9.40
CA GLN A 171 2.40 -14.88 -8.00
C GLN A 171 2.06 -13.70 -7.06
N PHE A 172 1.10 -12.84 -7.43
CA PHE A 172 0.59 -11.77 -6.59
C PHE A 172 -0.84 -12.04 -6.13
N SER A 173 -1.06 -12.05 -4.83
CA SER A 173 -2.42 -12.09 -4.27
C SER A 173 -3.00 -10.67 -4.25
N ILE A 174 -4.16 -10.46 -4.86
CA ILE A 174 -4.81 -9.14 -4.87
C ILE A 174 -5.29 -8.72 -3.47
N VAL A 175 -5.49 -9.67 -2.55
CA VAL A 175 -5.76 -9.42 -1.14
C VAL A 175 -4.46 -9.35 -0.34
N TRP A 176 -3.73 -10.47 -0.25
CA TRP A 176 -2.64 -10.66 0.70
C TRP A 176 -1.27 -10.21 0.17
N GLY A 177 -1.17 -9.89 -1.11
CA GLY A 177 -0.01 -9.22 -1.67
C GLY A 177 0.12 -7.78 -1.15
N PHE A 178 -0.97 -7.15 -0.71
CA PHE A 178 -0.92 -5.86 -0.03
C PHE A 178 -0.65 -6.03 1.46
N VAL A 179 0.47 -5.46 1.91
CA VAL A 179 0.88 -5.48 3.32
C VAL A 179 0.73 -4.10 3.96
N PRO A 180 0.57 -4.02 5.29
CA PRO A 180 0.63 -2.75 5.99
C PRO A 180 1.99 -2.07 5.76
N ASP A 181 1.96 -0.79 5.36
CA ASP A 181 3.18 0.00 5.31
C ASP A 181 3.63 0.38 6.73
N TYR A 182 4.83 -0.05 7.11
CA TYR A 182 5.36 0.15 8.46
C TYR A 182 5.50 1.63 8.83
N MET A 183 5.94 2.46 7.88
CA MET A 183 6.17 3.89 8.13
C MET A 183 4.85 4.60 8.46
N HIS A 184 3.81 4.45 7.64
CA HIS A 184 2.54 5.13 7.86
C HIS A 184 1.67 4.46 8.92
N CYS A 185 1.69 3.13 9.02
CA CYS A 185 0.83 2.41 9.96
C CYS A 185 1.39 2.42 11.38
N ILE A 186 2.68 2.11 11.55
CA ILE A 186 3.28 1.92 12.88
C ILE A 186 3.97 3.20 13.36
N LEU A 187 4.86 3.79 12.55
CA LEU A 187 5.65 4.94 13.02
C LEU A 187 4.81 6.23 13.08
N LEU A 188 4.25 6.65 11.94
CA LEU A 188 3.46 7.88 11.84
C LEU A 188 2.01 7.70 12.33
N GLY A 189 1.54 6.46 12.42
CA GLY A 189 0.24 6.13 12.99
C GLY A 189 0.33 5.96 14.50
N VAL A 190 0.74 4.76 14.94
CA VAL A 190 0.70 4.37 16.35
C VAL A 190 1.75 5.13 17.18
N ALA A 191 3.03 5.08 16.81
CA ALA A 191 4.08 5.66 17.64
C ALA A 191 3.93 7.18 17.78
N LYS A 192 3.63 7.88 16.69
CA LYS A 192 3.29 9.31 16.74
C LYS A 192 2.10 9.59 17.66
N GLN A 193 1.03 8.81 17.58
CA GLN A 193 -0.14 9.01 18.45
C GLN A 193 0.22 8.87 19.95
N PHE A 194 1.05 7.88 20.31
CA PHE A 194 1.53 7.73 21.67
C PHE A 194 2.41 8.92 22.10
N LEU A 195 3.31 9.38 21.23
CA LEU A 195 4.14 10.56 21.49
C LEU A 195 3.31 11.82 21.69
N ASP A 196 2.31 12.06 20.85
CA ASP A 196 1.40 13.21 20.98
C ASP A 196 0.69 13.17 22.35
N TYR A 197 0.23 12.00 22.81
CA TYR A 197 -0.37 11.85 24.14
C TYR A 197 0.63 12.09 25.28
N TRP A 198 1.84 11.56 25.16
CA TRP A 198 2.85 11.64 26.21
C TRP A 198 3.49 13.02 26.32
N LEU A 199 3.67 13.72 25.20
CA LEU A 199 4.47 14.95 25.14
C LEU A 199 3.64 16.22 24.99
N ASP A 200 2.43 16.15 24.44
CA ASP A 200 1.62 17.34 24.14
C ASP A 200 0.31 17.41 24.94
N ALA A 201 -0.27 16.27 25.32
CA ALA A 201 -1.56 16.23 26.03
C ALA A 201 -1.42 16.49 27.55
N CYS A 202 -1.09 17.73 27.92
CA CYS A 202 -0.78 18.13 29.31
C CYS A 202 -1.90 17.89 30.34
N ASP A 203 -3.12 17.65 29.88
CA ASP A 203 -4.31 17.36 30.66
C ASP A 203 -4.52 15.85 30.92
N ARG A 204 -3.71 14.98 30.32
CA ARG A 204 -3.80 13.52 30.46
C ARG A 204 -2.86 12.99 31.53
N GLU A 205 -3.26 11.92 32.22
CA GLU A 205 -2.41 11.24 33.21
C GLU A 205 -1.12 10.66 32.61
N CYS A 206 -1.14 10.29 31.33
CA CYS A 206 0.03 9.76 30.63
C CYS A 206 1.03 10.84 30.19
N TYR A 207 0.79 12.12 30.51
CA TYR A 207 1.66 13.23 30.12
C TYR A 207 3.01 13.20 30.88
N VAL A 208 4.09 13.09 30.11
CA VAL A 208 5.48 13.11 30.58
C VAL A 208 6.32 14.17 29.86
N GLY A 209 5.70 15.11 29.13
CA GLY A 209 6.38 16.17 28.38
C GLY A 209 7.30 17.08 29.21
N ARG A 210 7.20 17.07 30.55
CA ARG A 210 8.16 17.77 31.44
C ARG A 210 9.49 17.03 31.61
N GLN A 211 9.59 15.78 31.17
CA GLN A 211 10.77 14.91 31.34
C GLN A 211 11.49 14.66 30.02
N VAL A 212 11.36 15.53 29.01
CA VAL A 212 12.00 15.36 27.69
C VAL A 212 13.51 15.15 27.82
N ALA A 213 14.19 15.91 28.67
CA ALA A 213 15.64 15.74 28.89
C ALA A 213 16.00 14.32 29.36
N THR A 214 15.19 13.71 30.23
CA THR A 214 15.38 12.33 30.69
C THR A 214 15.12 11.32 29.57
N LEU A 215 14.13 11.58 28.71
CA LEU A 215 13.83 10.75 27.55
C LEU A 215 14.98 10.78 26.54
N ASP A 216 15.51 11.97 26.23
CA ASP A 216 16.64 12.14 25.31
C ASP A 216 17.87 11.37 25.78
N ILE A 217 18.19 11.44 27.07
CA ILE A 217 19.31 10.69 27.66
C ILE A 217 19.13 9.17 27.45
N ARG A 218 17.91 8.65 27.59
CA ARG A 218 17.62 7.21 27.44
C ARG A 218 17.57 6.75 25.98
N LEU A 219 17.21 7.63 25.05
CA LEU A 219 17.13 7.29 23.62
C LEU A 219 18.51 7.34 22.94
N LEU A 220 19.43 8.14 23.49
CA LEU A 220 20.80 8.27 23.01
C LEU A 220 21.79 7.28 23.65
N SER A 221 21.35 6.51 24.66
CA SER A 221 22.12 5.43 25.30
C SER A 221 21.92 4.09 24.61
#